data_AF-A0A444Y6N8-F1
#
_entry.id   AF-A0A444Y6N8-F1
#
_cell.length_a   1.000
_cell.length_b   1.000
_cell.length_c   1.000
_cell.angle_alpha   90.00
_cell.angle_beta   90.00
_cell.angle_gamma   90.00
#
_symmetry.space_group_name_H-M   'P 1'
#
loop_
_entity.id
_entity.type
_entity.pdbx_description
1 polymer ?
#
loop_
_entity_poly.entity_id
_entity_poly.type
_entity_poly.pdbx_seq_one_letter_code
_entity_poly.pdbx_strand_id
1 'polypeptide(L)'
;MSKMSSLLGFFVGLVLVGVVASSKFEELYQPAWAFDHFIHDGELIKLKLDNYSGAGFGSKSKYMFGKVSIQLKLVEGDSAGTVTAFYMSSEGPNHNEFDFEFLGNTTGEPYSVQTNVYVNGVGNREQRLDLWFDPTKDFHTYSIFWNQRQVVFLVDETPIRVHTNLEHKGIPFPKDQAMGVYSSIWNADDWATQGGRVKTDWSHAPFVATYKDFTIDACECPVGVSSSSVAPENAKRCSSSEDKKYWWDEPTMSELNVHQSHQLMWVRANHMVYDYCTDTARFPVTPAECVHHRH
;
A
#
# COMPACT_ATOMS: atom_id res chain seq x y z
N MET A 1 -32.87 43.62 43.43
CA MET A 1 -33.09 43.19 42.04
C MET A 1 -31.82 43.49 41.25
N SER A 2 -30.95 42.50 41.05
CA SER A 2 -29.77 42.60 40.19
C SER A 2 -29.87 41.47 39.17
N LYS A 3 -30.01 41.81 37.88
CA LYS A 3 -30.03 40.84 36.78
C LYS A 3 -28.61 40.71 36.24
N MET A 4 -28.03 39.54 36.43
CA MET A 4 -26.74 39.16 35.87
C MET A 4 -27.00 38.65 34.44
N SER A 5 -26.47 39.36 33.45
CA SER A 5 -26.57 38.97 32.03
C SER A 5 -25.40 38.03 31.72
N SER A 6 -25.70 36.79 31.31
CA SER A 6 -24.72 35.82 30.85
C SER A 6 -24.62 35.93 29.32
N LEU A 7 -23.47 36.37 28.82
CA LEU A 7 -23.11 36.32 27.41
C LEU A 7 -22.48 34.95 27.12
N LEU A 8 -23.21 34.12 26.37
CA LEU A 8 -22.71 32.86 25.82
C LEU A 8 -21.87 33.19 24.57
N GLY A 9 -20.55 33.08 24.66
CA GLY A 9 -19.66 33.19 23.51
C GLY A 9 -19.65 31.91 22.69
N PHE A 10 -20.14 31.95 21.46
CA PHE A 10 -19.97 30.88 20.48
C PHE A 10 -18.54 30.91 19.93
N PHE A 11 -17.70 29.95 20.34
CA PHE A 11 -16.44 29.69 19.66
C PHE A 11 -16.71 28.87 18.40
N VAL A 12 -16.60 29.50 17.23
CA VAL A 12 -16.54 28.80 15.94
C VAL A 12 -15.10 28.31 15.78
N GLY A 13 -14.90 27.01 16.01
CA GLY A 13 -13.63 26.35 15.71
C GLY A 13 -13.44 26.28 14.20
N LEU A 14 -12.44 26.99 13.68
CA LEU A 14 -12.00 26.87 12.30
C LEU A 14 -11.31 25.52 12.14
N VAL A 15 -11.98 24.53 11.54
CA VAL A 15 -11.34 23.27 11.15
C VAL A 15 -10.48 23.57 9.93
N LEU A 16 -9.18 23.76 10.14
CA LEU A 16 -8.20 23.75 9.05
C LEU A 16 -8.10 22.33 8.53
N VAL A 17 -8.86 22.02 7.48
CA VAL A 17 -8.62 20.83 6.67
C VAL A 17 -7.32 21.09 5.92
N GLY A 18 -6.23 20.45 6.37
CA GLY A 18 -4.98 20.46 5.64
C GLY A 18 -5.20 19.80 4.28
N VAL A 19 -5.20 20.59 3.22
CA VAL A 19 -5.19 20.07 1.85
C VAL A 19 -3.78 19.53 1.63
N VAL A 20 -3.61 18.22 1.69
CA VAL A 20 -2.39 17.58 1.20
C VAL A 20 -2.35 17.83 -0.30
N ALA A 21 -1.41 18.65 -0.75
CA ALA A 21 -1.24 18.91 -2.18
C ALA A 21 -0.77 17.61 -2.85
N SER A 22 -1.55 17.09 -3.80
CA SER A 22 -1.08 16.00 -4.65
C SER A 22 0.00 16.53 -5.61
N SER A 23 1.04 15.73 -5.82
CA SER A 23 2.08 16.02 -6.79
C SER A 23 1.71 15.47 -8.16
N LYS A 24 2.23 16.11 -9.22
CA LYS A 24 2.11 15.54 -10.56
C LYS A 24 2.93 14.25 -10.66
N PHE A 25 2.48 13.31 -11.49
CA PHE A 25 3.21 12.05 -11.72
C PHE A 25 4.71 12.29 -11.99
N GLU A 26 5.04 13.21 -12.90
CA GLU A 26 6.42 13.51 -13.30
C GLU A 26 7.28 14.15 -12.19
N GLU A 27 6.70 14.61 -11.09
CA GLU A 27 7.47 15.14 -9.96
C GLU A 27 8.02 14.01 -9.10
N LEU A 28 7.26 12.92 -8.95
CA LEU A 28 7.56 11.83 -8.02
C LEU A 28 8.01 10.54 -8.73
N TYR A 29 7.53 10.29 -9.94
CA TYR A 29 7.63 9.02 -10.65
C TYR A 29 8.18 9.18 -12.07
N GLN A 30 8.61 8.06 -12.63
CA GLN A 30 8.98 7.92 -14.03
C GLN A 30 8.57 6.54 -14.55
N PRO A 31 8.24 6.39 -15.84
CA PRO A 31 8.03 5.08 -16.46
C PRO A 31 9.27 4.19 -16.29
N ALA A 32 9.07 2.93 -15.97
CA ALA A 32 10.14 1.94 -15.80
C ALA A 32 10.33 1.09 -17.07
N TRP A 33 9.24 0.71 -17.75
CA TRP A 33 9.26 0.03 -19.06
C TRP A 33 7.98 0.30 -19.87
N ALA A 34 7.97 -0.08 -21.15
CA ALA A 34 6.84 0.03 -22.07
C ALA A 34 6.21 1.44 -22.10
N PHE A 35 7.00 2.44 -22.51
CA PHE A 35 6.63 3.85 -22.51
C PHE A 35 5.42 4.15 -23.42
N ASP A 36 5.21 3.33 -24.44
CA ASP A 36 4.06 3.36 -25.36
C ASP A 36 2.75 2.78 -24.75
N HIS A 37 2.86 2.17 -23.57
CA HIS A 37 1.75 1.65 -22.78
C HIS A 37 1.28 2.63 -21.69
N PHE A 38 1.89 3.81 -21.62
CA PHE A 38 1.45 4.94 -20.80
C PHE A 38 0.55 5.87 -21.63
N ILE A 39 -0.63 6.18 -21.10
CA ILE A 39 -1.48 7.25 -21.64
C ILE A 39 -1.56 8.36 -20.58
N HIS A 40 -1.14 9.56 -20.97
CA HIS A 40 -1.29 10.78 -20.19
C HIS A 40 -2.58 11.47 -20.60
N ASP A 41 -3.55 11.56 -19.68
CA ASP A 41 -4.87 12.15 -19.91
C ASP A 41 -5.14 13.21 -18.83
N GLY A 42 -4.63 14.42 -19.06
CA GLY A 42 -4.60 15.48 -18.06
C GLY A 42 -3.73 15.09 -16.87
N GLU A 43 -4.33 14.99 -15.69
CA GLU A 43 -3.67 14.53 -14.45
C GLU A 43 -3.72 13.01 -14.28
N LEU A 44 -4.46 12.30 -15.14
CA LEU A 44 -4.57 10.85 -15.09
C LEU A 44 -3.39 10.20 -15.81
N ILE A 45 -2.85 9.16 -15.19
CA ILE A 45 -1.92 8.22 -15.82
C ILE A 45 -2.67 6.91 -16.02
N LYS A 46 -2.64 6.36 -17.23
CA LYS A 46 -3.24 5.05 -17.52
C LYS A 46 -2.17 4.10 -17.99
N LEU A 47 -2.11 2.93 -17.36
CA LEU A 47 -1.27 1.82 -17.80
C LEU A 47 -2.11 0.83 -18.59
N LYS A 48 -1.65 0.48 -19.79
CA LYS A 48 -2.25 -0.58 -20.61
C LYS A 48 -1.51 -1.90 -20.40
N LEU A 49 -2.27 -2.98 -20.48
CA LEU A 49 -1.78 -4.33 -20.70
C LEU A 49 -2.44 -4.89 -21.96
N ASP A 50 -1.63 -5.40 -22.88
CA ASP A 50 -2.05 -6.17 -24.02
C ASP A 50 -1.14 -7.40 -24.22
N ASN A 51 -1.36 -8.16 -25.29
CA ASN A 51 -0.65 -9.41 -25.53
C ASN A 51 0.84 -9.22 -25.90
N TYR A 52 1.31 -7.98 -26.05
CA TYR A 52 2.72 -7.65 -26.28
C TYR A 52 3.42 -7.22 -25.01
N SER A 53 2.78 -6.36 -24.19
CA SER A 53 3.39 -5.86 -22.97
C SER A 53 2.38 -5.43 -21.90
N GLY A 54 2.84 -5.51 -20.66
CA GLY A 54 2.33 -4.69 -19.57
C GLY A 54 3.12 -3.38 -19.46
N ALA A 55 2.90 -2.65 -18.38
CA ALA A 55 3.63 -1.41 -18.11
C ALA A 55 3.83 -1.21 -16.61
N GLY A 56 4.79 -0.37 -16.25
CA GLY A 56 4.98 0.00 -14.86
C GLY A 56 5.89 1.20 -14.70
N PHE A 57 5.78 1.84 -13.54
CA PHE A 57 6.54 3.02 -13.16
C PHE A 57 7.16 2.83 -11.77
N GLY A 58 8.19 3.63 -11.50
CA GLY A 58 8.86 3.67 -10.21
C GLY A 58 9.11 5.11 -9.76
N SER A 59 9.20 5.32 -8.45
CA SER A 59 9.54 6.62 -7.89
C SER A 59 10.97 7.00 -8.24
N LYS A 60 11.22 8.29 -8.43
CA LYS A 60 12.56 8.83 -8.75
C LYS A 60 13.54 8.70 -7.59
N SER A 61 13.01 8.69 -6.37
CA SER A 61 13.78 8.54 -5.14
C SER A 61 13.34 7.30 -4.36
N LYS A 62 14.12 6.95 -3.34
CA LYS A 62 13.78 5.91 -2.35
C LYS A 62 13.45 6.56 -1.03
N TYR A 63 12.67 5.86 -0.22
CA TYR A 63 12.11 6.39 1.01
C TYR A 63 12.29 5.41 2.16
N MET A 64 12.42 5.96 3.36
CA MET A 64 12.43 5.25 4.63
C MET A 64 11.36 5.86 5.51
N PHE A 65 10.35 5.08 5.90
CA PHE A 65 9.23 5.53 6.73
C PHE A 65 8.39 6.69 6.13
N GLY A 66 7.14 6.80 6.59
CA GLY A 66 6.15 7.76 6.12
C GLY A 66 4.92 7.09 5.54
N LYS A 67 4.18 7.81 4.70
CA LYS A 67 2.98 7.33 4.02
C LYS A 67 3.06 7.60 2.53
N VAL A 68 2.82 6.57 1.73
CA VAL A 68 2.66 6.68 0.28
C VAL A 68 1.22 6.37 -0.06
N SER A 69 0.63 7.14 -0.96
CA SER A 69 -0.77 6.99 -1.38
C SER A 69 -0.95 7.24 -2.86
N ILE A 70 -1.86 6.49 -3.46
CA ILE A 70 -2.28 6.65 -4.85
C ILE A 70 -3.79 6.46 -4.93
N GLN A 71 -4.45 7.24 -5.78
CA GLN A 71 -5.81 6.91 -6.19
C GLN A 71 -5.77 6.05 -7.43
N LEU A 72 -6.40 4.88 -7.34
CA LEU A 72 -6.40 3.87 -8.39
C LEU A 72 -7.85 3.48 -8.71
N LYS A 73 -8.13 3.39 -10.00
CA LYS A 73 -9.33 2.76 -10.55
C LYS A 73 -8.91 1.57 -11.42
N LEU A 74 -9.42 0.39 -11.08
CA LEU A 74 -9.00 -0.87 -11.68
C LEU A 74 -9.65 -1.11 -13.05
N VAL A 75 -9.19 -2.16 -13.72
CA VAL A 75 -9.65 -2.56 -15.06
C VAL A 75 -11.14 -2.92 -15.00
N GLU A 76 -11.95 -2.25 -15.82
CA GLU A 76 -13.37 -2.55 -15.95
C GLU A 76 -13.61 -3.77 -16.86
N GLY A 77 -14.69 -4.50 -16.62
CA GLY A 77 -15.12 -5.62 -17.46
C GLY A 77 -14.46 -6.93 -17.04
N ASP A 78 -14.03 -7.71 -18.03
CA ASP A 78 -13.25 -8.93 -17.78
C ASP A 78 -11.78 -8.56 -17.60
N SER A 79 -11.23 -8.88 -16.43
CA SER A 79 -9.85 -8.63 -16.08
C SER A 79 -9.15 -9.91 -15.58
N ALA A 80 -9.75 -11.07 -15.84
CA ALA A 80 -9.20 -12.35 -15.42
C ALA A 80 -7.74 -12.51 -15.92
N GLY A 81 -6.89 -13.08 -15.08
CA GLY A 81 -5.47 -13.29 -15.32
C GLY A 81 -4.60 -12.02 -15.24
N THR A 82 -5.19 -10.83 -15.06
CA THR A 82 -4.42 -9.59 -14.87
C THR A 82 -4.12 -9.32 -13.39
N VAL A 83 -2.96 -8.73 -13.14
CA VAL A 83 -2.59 -8.14 -11.84
C VAL A 83 -2.23 -6.69 -12.05
N THR A 84 -2.91 -5.82 -11.31
CA THR A 84 -2.43 -4.44 -11.09
C THR A 84 -1.74 -4.41 -9.74
N ALA A 85 -0.51 -3.93 -9.64
CA ALA A 85 0.25 -3.88 -8.39
C ALA A 85 0.52 -2.42 -7.97
N PHE A 86 0.54 -2.16 -6.67
CA PHE A 86 1.04 -0.94 -6.05
C PHE A 86 1.87 -1.34 -4.83
N TYR A 87 3.17 -1.09 -4.86
CA TYR A 87 4.07 -1.70 -3.89
C TYR A 87 5.26 -0.83 -3.56
N MET A 88 5.90 -1.12 -2.43
CA MET A 88 7.21 -0.57 -2.08
C MET A 88 8.22 -1.69 -2.04
N SER A 89 9.41 -1.51 -2.62
CA SER A 89 10.45 -2.56 -2.61
C SER A 89 11.86 -1.98 -2.57
N SER A 90 12.76 -2.66 -1.85
CA SER A 90 14.21 -2.40 -1.88
C SER A 90 14.89 -3.31 -2.90
N GLU A 91 16.20 -3.15 -3.08
CA GLU A 91 16.93 -3.89 -4.11
C GLU A 91 17.59 -5.16 -3.57
N GLY A 92 17.73 -6.15 -4.45
CA GLY A 92 18.56 -7.32 -4.21
C GLY A 92 17.82 -8.52 -3.62
N PRO A 93 18.54 -9.62 -3.35
CA PRO A 93 17.92 -10.89 -2.95
C PRO A 93 17.34 -10.87 -1.53
N ASN A 94 17.82 -9.97 -0.67
CA ASN A 94 17.33 -9.79 0.70
C ASN A 94 16.45 -8.55 0.81
N HIS A 95 15.69 -8.20 -0.23
CA HIS A 95 14.86 -7.01 -0.23
C HIS A 95 13.76 -7.08 0.84
N ASN A 96 13.32 -5.91 1.28
CA ASN A 96 12.05 -5.73 1.96
C ASN A 96 11.03 -5.27 0.92
N GLU A 97 9.77 -5.69 1.05
CA GLU A 97 8.71 -5.31 0.11
C GLU A 97 7.33 -5.34 0.75
N PHE A 98 6.47 -4.41 0.33
CA PHE A 98 5.09 -4.25 0.77
C PHE A 98 4.17 -4.18 -0.44
N ASP A 99 3.27 -5.15 -0.57
CA ASP A 99 2.48 -5.31 -1.79
C ASP A 99 1.01 -4.99 -1.57
N PHE A 100 0.44 -4.22 -2.49
CA PHE A 100 -0.93 -4.38 -2.94
C PHE A 100 -0.91 -5.02 -4.33
N GLU A 101 -1.63 -6.12 -4.49
CA GLU A 101 -1.85 -6.78 -5.78
C GLU A 101 -3.35 -6.97 -5.98
N PHE A 102 -3.89 -6.30 -6.99
CA PHE A 102 -5.29 -6.36 -7.37
C PHE A 102 -5.46 -7.45 -8.42
N LEU A 103 -6.04 -8.57 -8.00
CA LEU A 103 -6.23 -9.75 -8.82
C LEU A 103 -7.54 -9.60 -9.59
N GLY A 104 -7.44 -9.48 -10.91
CA GLY A 104 -8.59 -9.36 -11.78
C GLY A 104 -9.44 -10.62 -11.83
N ASN A 105 -10.65 -10.48 -12.35
CA ASN A 105 -11.65 -11.56 -12.37
C ASN A 105 -12.52 -11.46 -13.61
N THR A 106 -13.32 -12.51 -13.86
CA THR A 106 -14.30 -12.50 -14.94
C THR A 106 -15.37 -11.44 -14.69
N THR A 107 -15.98 -10.92 -15.76
CA THR A 107 -17.02 -9.89 -15.64
C THR A 107 -18.10 -10.27 -14.64
N GLY A 108 -18.38 -9.38 -13.68
CA GLY A 108 -19.41 -9.55 -12.65
C GLY A 108 -18.95 -10.23 -11.37
N GLU A 109 -17.76 -10.84 -11.37
CA GLU A 109 -17.14 -11.40 -10.16
C GLU A 109 -16.26 -10.35 -9.47
N PRO A 110 -16.12 -10.41 -8.12
CA PRO A 110 -15.37 -9.41 -7.38
C PRO A 110 -13.86 -9.48 -7.66
N TYR A 111 -13.21 -8.32 -7.58
CA TYR A 111 -11.77 -8.22 -7.46
C TYR A 111 -11.32 -8.73 -6.08
N SER A 112 -10.20 -9.44 -6.05
CA SER A 112 -9.50 -9.77 -4.80
C SER A 112 -8.29 -8.86 -4.64
N VAL A 113 -8.14 -8.24 -3.47
CA VAL A 113 -6.94 -7.50 -3.08
C VAL A 113 -6.04 -8.41 -2.27
N GLN A 114 -4.87 -8.72 -2.79
CA GLN A 114 -3.81 -9.40 -2.07
C GLN A 114 -2.85 -8.37 -1.46
N THR A 115 -2.49 -8.55 -0.20
CA THR A 115 -1.34 -7.87 0.40
C THR A 115 -0.27 -8.88 0.77
N ASN A 116 1.00 -8.47 0.69
CA ASN A 116 2.13 -9.29 1.11
C ASN A 116 3.20 -8.42 1.79
N VAL A 117 4.06 -9.07 2.58
CA VAL A 117 5.17 -8.43 3.26
C VAL A 117 6.40 -9.32 3.15
N TYR A 118 7.44 -8.83 2.48
CA TYR A 118 8.76 -9.43 2.45
C TYR A 118 9.65 -8.72 3.46
N VAL A 119 10.40 -9.54 4.21
CA VAL A 119 11.46 -9.06 5.11
C VAL A 119 12.70 -9.88 4.84
N ASN A 120 13.79 -9.21 4.48
CA ASN A 120 15.06 -9.85 4.11
C ASN A 120 14.91 -10.94 3.03
N GLY A 121 14.11 -10.68 2.00
CA GLY A 121 13.85 -11.59 0.87
C GLY A 121 12.85 -12.71 1.17
N VAL A 122 12.34 -12.78 2.40
CA VAL A 122 11.37 -13.80 2.80
C VAL A 122 9.98 -13.18 2.81
N GLY A 123 9.14 -13.55 1.84
CA GLY A 123 7.72 -13.25 1.78
C GLY A 123 6.86 -14.35 2.40
N ASN A 124 5.90 -14.86 1.62
CA ASN A 124 4.91 -15.87 2.02
C ASN A 124 3.96 -15.40 3.14
N ARG A 125 3.58 -14.12 3.11
CA ARG A 125 2.68 -13.52 4.11
C ARG A 125 1.43 -12.97 3.45
N GLU A 126 0.88 -13.68 2.48
CA GLU A 126 -0.25 -13.21 1.70
C GLU A 126 -1.50 -13.13 2.57
N GLN A 127 -2.25 -12.04 2.44
CA GLN A 127 -3.63 -11.93 2.90
C GLN A 127 -4.47 -11.47 1.72
N ARG A 128 -5.66 -12.06 1.52
CA ARG A 128 -6.57 -11.69 0.44
C ARG A 128 -7.90 -11.26 1.01
N LEU A 129 -8.47 -10.19 0.46
CA LEU A 129 -9.79 -9.70 0.80
C LEU A 129 -10.59 -9.25 -0.42
N ASP A 130 -11.91 -9.30 -0.30
CA ASP A 130 -12.83 -8.65 -1.23
C ASP A 130 -13.11 -7.21 -0.76
N LEU A 131 -13.27 -6.26 -1.68
CA LEU A 131 -13.59 -4.87 -1.32
C LEU A 131 -15.08 -4.68 -1.04
N TRP A 132 -15.42 -3.72 -0.18
CA TRP A 132 -16.81 -3.33 0.11
C TRP A 132 -17.42 -2.36 -0.92
N PHE A 133 -16.76 -2.22 -2.06
CA PHE A 133 -17.15 -1.39 -3.20
C PHE A 133 -16.62 -2.01 -4.49
N ASP A 134 -17.11 -1.56 -5.65
CA ASP A 134 -16.59 -1.95 -6.96
C ASP A 134 -15.39 -1.04 -7.34
N PRO A 135 -14.14 -1.54 -7.29
CA PRO A 135 -12.94 -0.73 -7.54
C PRO A 135 -12.75 -0.35 -9.02
N THR A 136 -13.65 -0.78 -9.91
CA THR A 136 -13.61 -0.44 -11.33
C THR A 136 -14.44 0.81 -11.66
N LYS A 137 -15.33 1.24 -10.74
CA LYS A 137 -16.31 2.30 -11.00
C LYS A 137 -15.84 3.69 -10.60
N ASP A 138 -15.08 3.79 -9.53
CA ASP A 138 -14.51 5.06 -9.08
C ASP A 138 -13.07 4.89 -8.58
N PHE A 139 -12.39 6.01 -8.37
CA PHE A 139 -11.07 6.02 -7.76
C PHE A 139 -11.18 5.82 -6.26
N HIS A 140 -10.35 4.92 -5.74
CA HIS A 140 -10.17 4.71 -4.31
C HIS A 140 -8.71 4.92 -3.93
N THR A 141 -8.48 5.41 -2.71
CA THR A 141 -7.14 5.67 -2.21
C THR A 141 -6.56 4.41 -1.58
N TYR A 142 -5.41 3.97 -2.09
CA TYR A 142 -4.64 2.87 -1.52
C TYR A 142 -3.37 3.44 -0.93
N SER A 143 -3.11 3.13 0.35
CA SER A 143 -1.97 3.69 1.07
C SER A 143 -1.17 2.62 1.78
N ILE A 144 0.14 2.82 1.80
CA ILE A 144 1.07 2.09 2.66
C ILE A 144 1.64 3.11 3.63
N PHE A 145 1.33 2.93 4.92
CA PHE A 145 1.96 3.64 6.02
C PHE A 145 3.03 2.76 6.64
N TRP A 146 4.23 3.30 6.86
CA TRP A 146 5.36 2.56 7.40
C TRP A 146 6.11 3.45 8.39
N ASN A 147 6.31 2.97 9.61
CA ASN A 147 7.24 3.58 10.55
C ASN A 147 8.04 2.49 11.26
N GLN A 148 8.81 2.87 12.27
CA GLN A 148 9.65 1.93 13.02
C GLN A 148 8.86 0.88 13.82
N ARG A 149 7.54 1.05 13.94
CA ARG A 149 6.67 0.26 14.84
C ARG A 149 5.70 -0.61 14.08
N GLN A 150 5.27 -0.20 12.89
CA GLN A 150 4.30 -0.94 12.10
C GLN A 150 4.35 -0.57 10.61
N VAL A 151 3.88 -1.51 9.79
CA VAL A 151 3.42 -1.28 8.41
C VAL A 151 1.91 -1.44 8.41
N VAL A 152 1.18 -0.48 7.85
CA VAL A 152 -0.27 -0.49 7.77
C VAL A 152 -0.68 -0.30 6.31
N PHE A 153 -1.51 -1.20 5.83
CA PHE A 153 -2.14 -1.13 4.52
C PHE A 153 -3.53 -0.53 4.69
N LEU A 154 -3.86 0.51 3.94
CA LEU A 154 -5.14 1.21 4.03
C LEU A 154 -5.84 1.29 2.68
N VAL A 155 -7.17 1.23 2.74
CA VAL A 155 -8.08 1.52 1.63
C VAL A 155 -9.02 2.62 2.12
N ASP A 156 -8.98 3.80 1.50
CA ASP A 156 -9.74 4.99 1.92
C ASP A 156 -9.63 5.27 3.43
N GLU A 157 -8.39 5.32 3.94
CA GLU A 157 -8.06 5.46 5.38
C GLU A 157 -8.56 4.34 6.30
N THR A 158 -9.23 3.31 5.78
CA THR A 158 -9.63 2.12 6.53
C THR A 158 -8.47 1.13 6.54
N PRO A 159 -7.88 0.79 7.71
CA PRO A 159 -6.81 -0.20 7.77
C PRO A 159 -7.35 -1.59 7.44
N ILE A 160 -6.73 -2.24 6.45
CA ILE A 160 -7.07 -3.60 6.05
C ILE A 160 -6.07 -4.64 6.59
N ARG A 161 -4.86 -4.19 6.95
CA ARG A 161 -3.79 -5.03 7.50
C ARG A 161 -2.80 -4.19 8.30
N VAL A 162 -2.28 -4.79 9.37
CA VAL A 162 -1.14 -4.26 10.14
C VAL A 162 -0.09 -5.37 10.25
N HIS A 163 1.18 -5.00 10.04
CA HIS A 163 2.34 -5.82 10.35
C HIS A 163 3.19 -5.08 11.39
N THR A 164 3.20 -5.57 12.62
CA THR A 164 3.82 -4.91 13.78
C THR A 164 5.29 -5.28 13.90
N ASN A 165 6.13 -4.31 14.30
CA ASN A 165 7.52 -4.59 14.65
C ASN A 165 7.59 -5.44 15.94
N LEU A 166 8.06 -6.67 15.78
CA LEU A 166 8.24 -7.64 16.86
C LEU A 166 9.71 -8.07 17.03
N GLU A 167 10.66 -7.21 16.68
CA GLU A 167 12.09 -7.50 16.81
C GLU A 167 12.51 -7.80 18.26
N HIS A 168 11.82 -7.22 19.25
CA HIS A 168 12.01 -7.56 20.67
C HIS A 168 11.68 -9.02 21.01
N LYS A 169 11.01 -9.74 20.10
CA LYS A 169 10.72 -11.18 20.16
C LYS A 169 11.54 -12.00 19.14
N GLY A 170 12.55 -11.38 18.51
CA GLY A 170 13.41 -12.03 17.52
C GLY A 170 12.82 -12.15 16.12
N ILE A 171 11.71 -11.45 15.82
CA ILE A 171 11.07 -11.47 14.50
C ILE A 171 11.60 -10.27 13.68
N PRO A 172 12.21 -10.50 12.50
CA PRO A 172 12.73 -9.42 11.67
C PRO A 172 11.65 -8.41 11.25
N PHE A 173 12.03 -7.14 11.13
CA PHE A 173 11.17 -6.06 10.65
C PHE A 173 11.91 -5.19 9.62
N PRO A 174 11.23 -4.72 8.56
CA PRO A 174 11.83 -3.87 7.52
C PRO A 174 12.08 -2.46 8.06
N LYS A 175 13.31 -2.18 8.53
CA LYS A 175 13.68 -0.87 9.12
C LYS A 175 15.00 -0.29 8.64
N ASP A 176 15.63 -0.95 7.69
CA ASP A 176 17.05 -0.75 7.37
C ASP A 176 17.30 -0.56 5.86
N GLN A 177 16.30 -0.78 5.01
CA GLN A 177 16.44 -0.67 3.56
C GLN A 177 15.44 0.35 3.00
N ALA A 178 15.96 1.41 2.38
CA ALA A 178 15.13 2.39 1.68
C ALA A 178 14.46 1.73 0.46
N MET A 179 13.18 2.01 0.27
CA MET A 179 12.36 1.39 -0.76
C MET A 179 11.91 2.42 -1.80
N GLY A 180 11.92 2.01 -3.07
CA GLY A 180 11.19 2.74 -4.11
C GLY A 180 9.70 2.43 -4.02
N VAL A 181 8.87 3.31 -4.58
CA VAL A 181 7.43 3.11 -4.73
C VAL A 181 7.15 2.78 -6.19
N TYR A 182 6.43 1.70 -6.44
CA TYR A 182 6.24 1.16 -7.77
C TYR A 182 4.77 0.86 -8.03
N SER A 183 4.41 0.83 -9.31
CA SER A 183 3.15 0.25 -9.75
C SER A 183 3.31 -0.36 -11.13
N SER A 184 2.53 -1.38 -11.41
CA SER A 184 2.55 -2.07 -12.69
C SER A 184 1.21 -2.74 -13.00
N ILE A 185 1.01 -3.05 -14.28
CA ILE A 185 -0.04 -3.95 -14.75
C ILE A 185 0.60 -5.04 -15.59
N TRP A 186 0.29 -6.30 -15.31
CA TRP A 186 0.90 -7.45 -15.96
C TRP A 186 0.00 -8.69 -15.94
N ASN A 187 0.35 -9.68 -16.77
CA ASN A 187 -0.35 -10.96 -16.85
C ASN A 187 0.22 -11.98 -15.87
N ALA A 188 -0.64 -12.59 -15.07
CA ALA A 188 -0.31 -13.54 -14.01
C ALA A 188 -1.22 -14.78 -14.09
N ASP A 189 -1.42 -15.27 -15.31
CA ASP A 189 -2.32 -16.38 -15.65
C ASP A 189 -2.17 -17.62 -14.78
N ASP A 190 -0.96 -17.88 -14.29
CA ASP A 190 -0.66 -19.09 -13.52
C ASP A 190 -1.24 -19.08 -12.10
N TRP A 191 -1.69 -17.92 -11.58
CA TRP A 191 -2.15 -17.85 -10.19
C TRP A 191 -3.20 -16.78 -9.89
N ALA A 192 -3.32 -15.70 -10.66
CA ALA A 192 -4.10 -14.52 -10.27
C ALA A 192 -5.59 -14.81 -10.07
N THR A 193 -6.26 -15.38 -11.07
CA THR A 193 -7.71 -15.58 -11.02
C THR A 193 -8.06 -17.02 -10.70
N GLN A 194 -8.77 -17.22 -9.59
CA GLN A 194 -9.19 -18.54 -9.10
C GLN A 194 -8.01 -19.54 -8.98
N GLY A 195 -6.85 -19.06 -8.50
CA GLY A 195 -5.64 -19.87 -8.40
C GLY A 195 -5.06 -20.29 -9.75
N GLY A 196 -5.25 -19.46 -10.78
CA GLY A 196 -4.72 -19.68 -12.13
C GLY A 196 -5.59 -20.55 -13.05
N ARG A 197 -6.82 -20.87 -12.64
CA ARG A 197 -7.76 -21.65 -13.46
C ARG A 197 -8.32 -20.85 -14.62
N VAL A 198 -8.58 -19.57 -14.40
CA VAL A 198 -9.09 -18.67 -15.43
C VAL A 198 -7.93 -17.85 -15.98
N LYS A 199 -7.79 -17.88 -17.30
CA LYS A 199 -6.70 -17.25 -18.05
C LYS A 199 -7.19 -15.94 -18.66
N THR A 200 -6.24 -15.08 -19.02
CA THR A 200 -6.53 -13.80 -19.67
C THR A 200 -7.11 -14.02 -21.05
N ASP A 201 -8.30 -13.47 -21.30
CA ASP A 201 -8.86 -13.37 -22.64
C ASP A 201 -8.32 -12.11 -23.33
N TRP A 202 -7.25 -12.27 -24.11
CA TRP A 202 -6.61 -11.18 -24.83
C TRP A 202 -7.51 -10.49 -25.87
N SER A 203 -8.68 -11.04 -26.22
CA SER A 203 -9.64 -10.34 -27.06
C SER A 203 -10.29 -9.14 -26.37
N HIS A 204 -10.20 -9.05 -25.03
CA HIS A 204 -10.62 -7.92 -24.22
C HIS A 204 -9.52 -6.87 -23.99
N ALA A 205 -8.31 -7.07 -24.54
CA ALA A 205 -7.25 -6.08 -24.48
C ALA A 205 -7.61 -4.80 -25.29
N PRO A 206 -7.11 -3.62 -24.88
CA PRO A 206 -6.20 -3.41 -23.75
C PRO A 206 -6.94 -3.36 -22.41
N PHE A 207 -6.33 -4.00 -21.41
CA PHE A 207 -6.73 -3.85 -20.01
C PHE A 207 -6.10 -2.57 -19.46
N VAL A 208 -6.89 -1.71 -18.80
CA VAL A 208 -6.43 -0.37 -18.41
C VAL A 208 -6.62 -0.12 -16.92
N ALA A 209 -5.52 0.05 -16.20
CA ALA A 209 -5.52 0.58 -14.84
C ALA A 209 -5.27 2.10 -14.87
N THR A 210 -6.07 2.88 -14.14
CA THR A 210 -5.99 4.35 -14.15
C THR A 210 -5.62 4.89 -12.78
N TYR A 211 -4.69 5.84 -12.77
CA TYR A 211 -4.08 6.39 -11.57
C TYR A 211 -4.18 7.92 -11.55
N LYS A 212 -4.30 8.49 -10.35
CA LYS A 212 -4.18 9.92 -10.08
C LYS A 212 -3.81 10.17 -8.61
N ASP A 213 -3.74 11.44 -8.23
CA ASP A 213 -3.56 11.89 -6.84
C ASP A 213 -2.36 11.24 -6.13
N PHE A 214 -1.21 11.25 -6.81
CA PHE A 214 0.05 10.69 -6.32
C PHE A 214 0.55 11.48 -5.10
N THR A 215 0.82 10.78 -4.00
CA THR A 215 1.30 11.40 -2.76
C THR A 215 2.40 10.55 -2.13
N ILE A 216 3.57 11.15 -1.88
CA ILE A 216 4.63 10.57 -1.06
C ILE A 216 4.98 11.56 0.05
N ASP A 217 4.50 11.29 1.27
CA ASP A 217 4.88 12.01 2.48
C ASP A 217 5.76 11.10 3.33
N ALA A 218 7.04 11.03 2.95
CA ALA A 218 8.00 10.07 3.46
C ALA A 218 9.42 10.68 3.52
N CYS A 219 10.29 10.10 4.35
CA CYS A 219 11.68 10.57 4.41
C CYS A 219 12.46 10.05 3.20
N GLU A 220 12.80 10.97 2.30
CA GLU A 220 13.60 10.69 1.11
C GLU A 220 15.06 10.36 1.47
N CYS A 221 15.54 9.25 0.93
CA CYS A 221 16.93 8.81 1.01
C CYS A 221 17.66 9.13 -0.30
N PRO A 222 18.89 9.71 -0.26
CA PRO A 222 19.63 10.04 -1.47
C PRO A 222 19.85 8.84 -2.40
N VAL A 223 19.77 9.09 -3.71
CA VAL A 223 20.00 8.08 -4.76
C VAL A 223 21.48 7.66 -4.78
N GLY A 224 21.75 6.34 -4.88
CA GLY A 224 23.11 5.78 -4.96
C GLY A 224 23.62 5.11 -3.68
N VAL A 225 22.81 5.06 -2.63
CA VAL A 225 23.21 4.62 -1.29
C VAL A 225 22.58 3.26 -0.93
N SER A 226 22.52 2.33 -1.88
CA SER A 226 21.92 0.99 -1.71
C SER A 226 22.88 -0.07 -1.14
N SER A 227 24.04 0.32 -0.58
CA SER A 227 24.90 -0.63 0.10
C SER A 227 24.44 -0.87 1.54
N SER A 228 24.48 -2.14 1.97
CA SER A 228 24.23 -2.59 3.34
C SER A 228 25.04 -1.86 4.41
N SER A 229 26.12 -1.17 4.02
CA SER A 229 26.94 -0.34 4.91
C SER A 229 26.30 0.99 5.33
N VAL A 230 25.21 1.44 4.68
CA VAL A 230 24.59 2.76 4.93
C VAL A 230 23.15 2.66 5.46
N ALA A 231 22.62 1.44 5.56
CA ALA A 231 21.35 1.14 6.20
C ALA A 231 21.16 1.81 7.59
N PRO A 232 22.16 1.78 8.51
CA PRO A 232 22.03 2.44 9.81
C PRO A 232 21.96 3.97 9.71
N GLU A 233 22.61 4.56 8.70
CA GLU A 233 22.63 6.00 8.49
C GLU A 233 21.27 6.50 7.96
N ASN A 234 20.68 5.78 7.00
CA ASN A 234 19.35 6.09 6.49
C ASN A 234 18.28 5.98 7.58
N ALA A 235 18.31 4.91 8.38
CA ALA A 235 17.40 4.74 9.52
C ALA A 235 17.54 5.90 10.52
N LYS A 236 18.77 6.30 10.87
CA LYS A 236 19.03 7.43 11.76
C LYS A 236 18.56 8.76 11.18
N ARG A 237 18.78 9.02 9.88
CA ARG A 237 18.35 10.22 9.16
C ARG A 237 16.82 10.35 9.09
N CYS A 238 16.14 9.21 8.97
CA CYS A 238 14.69 9.14 8.86
C CYS A 238 13.99 8.85 10.20
N SER A 239 14.72 9.00 11.31
CA SER A 239 14.17 9.02 12.67
C SER A 239 14.05 10.46 13.17
N SER A 240 13.04 10.72 13.99
CA SER A 240 12.93 11.99 14.70
C SER A 240 14.08 12.20 15.68
N SER A 241 14.61 13.42 15.72
CA SER A 241 15.62 13.91 16.66
C SER A 241 15.11 15.15 17.41
N GLU A 242 15.96 15.85 18.17
CA GLU A 242 15.59 17.14 18.79
C GLU A 242 15.29 18.21 17.73
N ASP A 243 16.06 18.24 16.64
CA ASP A 243 15.97 19.26 15.58
C ASP A 243 15.02 18.90 14.43
N LYS A 244 14.62 17.63 14.31
CA LYS A 244 13.77 17.14 13.22
C LYS A 244 12.69 16.21 13.77
N LYS A 245 11.42 16.57 13.57
CA LYS A 245 10.27 15.73 13.96
C LYS A 245 9.54 15.26 12.71
N TYR A 246 9.21 13.98 12.69
CA TYR A 246 8.32 13.40 11.70
C TYR A 246 7.00 13.02 12.36
N TRP A 247 5.88 13.34 11.72
CA TRP A 247 4.56 13.07 12.29
C TRP A 247 4.29 11.57 12.50
N TRP A 248 4.89 10.71 11.66
CA TRP A 248 4.75 9.26 11.76
C TRP A 248 5.50 8.65 12.96
N ASP A 249 6.40 9.41 13.59
CA ASP A 249 7.12 9.01 14.80
C ASP A 249 6.40 9.40 16.08
N GLU A 250 5.38 10.26 16.01
CA GLU A 250 4.57 10.67 17.17
C GLU A 250 4.00 9.44 17.91
N PRO A 251 3.85 9.50 19.25
CA PRO A 251 3.35 8.37 20.04
C PRO A 251 1.97 7.88 19.59
N THR A 252 1.12 8.77 19.07
CA THR A 252 -0.20 8.43 18.53
C THR A 252 -0.15 7.57 17.27
N MET A 253 0.99 7.53 16.57
CA MET A 253 1.23 6.72 15.37
C MET A 253 1.92 5.38 15.69
N SER A 254 2.03 5.02 16.97
CA SER A 254 2.70 3.79 17.40
C SER A 254 1.91 2.51 17.15
N GLU A 255 0.58 2.62 17.16
CA GLU A 255 -0.37 1.56 16.92
C GLU A 255 -1.63 2.16 16.28
N LEU A 256 -2.56 1.31 15.85
CA LEU A 256 -3.87 1.79 15.41
C LEU A 256 -4.63 2.39 16.59
N ASN A 257 -5.35 3.48 16.36
CA ASN A 257 -6.30 3.96 17.35
C ASN A 257 -7.51 3.00 17.47
N VAL A 258 -8.36 3.21 18.48
CA VAL A 258 -9.51 2.33 18.75
C VAL A 258 -10.47 2.23 17.55
N HIS A 259 -10.73 3.35 16.88
CA HIS A 259 -11.62 3.37 15.72
C HIS A 259 -11.05 2.55 14.55
N GLN A 260 -9.77 2.78 14.23
CA GLN A 260 -9.03 2.02 13.23
C GLN A 260 -8.95 0.53 13.56
N SER A 261 -8.81 0.19 14.84
CA SER A 261 -8.79 -1.20 15.29
C SER A 261 -10.14 -1.89 15.06
N HIS A 262 -11.25 -1.20 15.35
CA HIS A 262 -12.60 -1.72 15.05
C HIS A 262 -12.85 -1.85 13.53
N GLN A 263 -12.36 -0.90 12.73
CA GLN A 263 -12.42 -1.01 11.27
C GLN A 263 -11.68 -2.25 10.77
N LEU A 264 -10.45 -2.48 11.24
CA LEU A 264 -9.67 -3.65 10.88
C LEU A 264 -10.36 -4.96 11.28
N MET A 265 -10.96 -5.02 12.47
CA MET A 265 -11.76 -6.16 12.90
C MET A 265 -12.95 -6.41 11.97
N TRP A 266 -13.65 -5.34 11.57
CA TRP A 266 -14.77 -5.45 10.62
C TRP A 266 -14.32 -5.94 9.25
N VAL A 267 -13.21 -5.43 8.71
CA VAL A 267 -12.62 -5.91 7.45
C VAL A 267 -12.29 -7.40 7.56
N ARG A 268 -11.60 -7.82 8.62
CA ARG A 268 -11.26 -9.23 8.82
C ARG A 268 -12.49 -10.13 8.90
N ALA A 269 -13.53 -9.69 9.60
CA ALA A 269 -14.72 -10.49 9.81
C ALA A 269 -15.62 -10.62 8.56
N ASN A 270 -15.63 -9.61 7.68
CA ASN A 270 -16.59 -9.55 6.56
C ASN A 270 -15.96 -9.70 5.18
N HIS A 271 -14.66 -9.47 5.05
CA HIS A 271 -13.99 -9.33 3.75
C HIS A 271 -12.76 -10.23 3.57
N MET A 272 -12.16 -10.78 4.64
CA MET A 272 -10.98 -11.63 4.52
C MET A 272 -11.33 -12.99 3.90
N VAL A 273 -10.73 -13.31 2.76
CA VAL A 273 -10.92 -14.57 2.03
C VAL A 273 -9.75 -15.54 2.20
N TYR A 274 -8.55 -15.04 2.47
CA TYR A 274 -7.38 -15.87 2.77
C TYR A 274 -6.45 -15.15 3.74
N ASP A 275 -5.95 -15.87 4.74
CA ASP A 275 -4.95 -15.37 5.69
C ASP A 275 -3.89 -16.44 5.95
N TYR A 276 -2.65 -16.17 5.55
CA TYR A 276 -1.50 -17.06 5.75
C TYR A 276 -1.31 -17.49 7.21
N CYS A 277 -1.70 -16.65 8.19
CA CYS A 277 -1.62 -16.99 9.60
C CYS A 277 -2.49 -18.19 10.00
N THR A 278 -3.55 -18.46 9.22
CA THR A 278 -4.53 -19.52 9.50
C THR A 278 -4.44 -20.70 8.50
N ASP A 279 -3.60 -20.58 7.48
CA ASP A 279 -3.37 -21.65 6.50
C ASP A 279 -2.43 -22.72 7.07
N THR A 280 -3.02 -23.70 7.75
CA THR A 280 -2.29 -24.83 8.33
C THR A 280 -1.79 -25.84 7.30
N ALA A 281 -2.32 -25.81 6.07
CA ALA A 281 -1.84 -26.67 5.00
C ALA A 281 -0.50 -26.17 4.45
N ARG A 282 -0.36 -24.85 4.28
CA ARG A 282 0.91 -24.21 3.87
C ARG A 282 1.87 -24.04 5.03
N PHE A 283 1.37 -23.73 6.22
CA PHE A 283 2.17 -23.52 7.43
C PHE A 283 1.75 -24.49 8.55
N PRO A 284 2.31 -25.72 8.56
CA PRO A 284 2.07 -26.67 9.65
C PRO A 284 2.49 -26.14 11.03
N VAL A 285 3.43 -25.19 11.05
CA VAL A 285 3.80 -24.40 12.24
C VAL A 285 3.40 -22.95 11.97
N THR A 286 2.53 -22.40 12.82
CA THR A 286 2.06 -21.01 12.70
C THR A 286 3.25 -20.04 12.68
N PRO A 287 3.31 -19.10 11.70
CA PRO A 287 4.36 -18.09 11.66
C PRO A 287 4.46 -17.30 12.97
N ALA A 288 5.68 -17.01 13.40
CA ALA A 288 5.94 -16.47 14.75
C ALA A 288 5.23 -15.13 15.01
N GLU A 289 5.12 -14.28 13.99
CA GLU A 289 4.41 -13.01 14.08
C GLU A 289 2.91 -13.21 14.34
N CYS A 290 2.30 -14.23 13.75
CA CYS A 290 0.89 -14.53 13.90
C CYS A 290 0.54 -14.98 15.32
N VAL A 291 1.45 -15.68 16.01
CA VAL A 291 1.27 -16.09 17.42
C VAL A 291 1.16 -14.88 18.36
N HIS A 292 1.77 -13.77 17.97
CA HIS A 292 1.83 -12.54 18.77
C HIS A 292 0.81 -11.49 18.35
N HIS A 293 0.18 -11.66 17.19
CA HIS A 293 -0.95 -10.84 16.77
C HIS A 293 -2.15 -11.23 17.62
N ARG A 294 -2.64 -10.29 18.44
CA ARG A 294 -3.98 -10.42 19.02
C ARG A 294 -4.96 -10.14 17.88
N HIS A 295 -5.68 -11.18 17.47
CA HIS A 295 -6.81 -11.08 16.56
C HIS A 295 -7.93 -10.24 17.19
#